data_AF-A0A150F463-F1
#
_entry.id   AF-A0A150F463-F1
#
_cell.length_a   1.000
_cell.length_b   1.000
_cell.length_c   1.000
_cell.angle_alpha   90.00
_cell.angle_beta   90.00
_cell.angle_gamma   90.00
#
_symmetry.space_group_name_H-M   'P 1'
#
loop_
_entity.id
_entity.type
_entity.pdbx_description
1 polymer ?
#
loop_
_entity_poly.entity_id
_entity_poly.type
_entity_poly.pdbx_seq_one_letter_code
_entity_poly.pdbx_strand_id
1 'polypeptide(L)' 'MENQKITPQCILFKAANQVEDKREEYKEVLLQLKRMLKRAELHNEWNERLSHTYEQMKEYALFVQSIETFLRSSARKMK' A
#
# COMPACT_ATOMS: atom_id res chain seq x y z
N MET A 1 29.94 -15.55 10.23
CA MET A 1 28.69 -14.99 9.67
C MET A 1 28.46 -15.69 8.35
N GLU A 2 27.52 -16.64 8.30
CA GLU A 2 27.23 -17.38 7.07
C GLU A 2 26.74 -16.40 5.99
N ASN A 3 27.42 -16.39 4.85
CA ASN A 3 26.95 -15.75 3.64
C ASN A 3 25.65 -16.45 3.23
N GLN A 4 24.51 -15.92 3.68
CA GLN A 4 23.22 -16.28 3.10
C GLN A 4 23.31 -15.97 1.61
N LYS A 5 23.40 -17.01 0.77
CA LYS A 5 23.33 -16.88 -0.69
C LYS A 5 22.05 -16.09 -1.00
N ILE A 6 22.21 -14.88 -1.51
CA ILE A 6 21.10 -14.04 -1.93
C ILE A 6 20.46 -14.75 -3.13
N THR A 7 19.38 -15.47 -2.89
CA THR A 7 18.61 -16.12 -3.95
C THR A 7 17.59 -15.13 -4.52
N PRO A 8 17.19 -15.28 -5.81
CA PRO A 8 16.10 -14.49 -6.39
C PRO A 8 14.81 -14.55 -5.55
N GLN A 9 14.51 -15.71 -4.96
CA GLN A 9 13.41 -15.89 -4.01
C GLN A 9 13.53 -14.97 -2.78
N CYS A 10 14.73 -14.90 -2.17
CA CYS A 10 14.98 -14.04 -1.01
C CYS A 10 14.82 -12.55 -1.38
N ILE A 11 15.27 -12.14 -2.57
CA ILE A 11 15.07 -10.76 -3.07
C ILE A 11 13.57 -10.45 -3.20
N LEU A 12 12.79 -11.34 -3.81
CA LEU A 12 11.35 -11.13 -3.99
C LEU A 12 10.58 -11.07 -2.66
N PHE A 13 10.96 -11.89 -1.67
CA PHE A 13 10.38 -11.79 -0.32
C PHE A 13 10.72 -10.45 0.36
N LYS A 14 11.97 -9.99 0.25
CA LYS A 14 12.36 -8.68 0.78
C LYS A 14 11.58 -7.55 0.12
N ALA A 15 11.44 -7.58 -1.22
CA ALA A 15 10.66 -6.60 -1.95
C ALA A 15 9.17 -6.62 -1.55
N ALA A 16 8.58 -7.81 -1.38
CA ALA A 16 7.19 -7.94 -0.91
C ALA A 16 6.99 -7.33 0.48
N ASN A 17 7.92 -7.56 1.41
CA ASN A 17 7.84 -6.98 2.75
C ASN A 17 7.97 -5.44 2.70
N GLN A 18 8.87 -4.89 1.88
CA GLN A 18 8.97 -3.44 1.69
C GLN A 18 7.68 -2.83 1.15
N VAL A 19 6.99 -3.53 0.23
CA VAL A 19 5.71 -3.09 -0.32
C VAL A 19 4.62 -3.14 0.75
N GLU A 20 4.60 -4.18 1.59
CA GLU A 20 3.67 -4.30 2.72
C GLU A 20 3.88 -3.18 3.75
N ASP A 21 5.12 -2.91 4.15
CA ASP A 21 5.46 -1.83 5.09
C ASP A 21 4.93 -0.49 4.58
N LYS A 22 5.18 -0.19 3.30
CA LYS A 22 4.67 1.03 2.66
C LYS A 22 3.15 1.07 2.57
N ARG A 23 2.50 -0.09 2.36
CA ARG A 23 1.03 -0.18 2.36
C ARG A 23 0.45 0.14 3.73
N GLU A 24 1.05 -0.33 4.82
CA GLU A 24 0.56 -0.02 6.17
C GLU A 24 0.78 1.45 6.53
N GLU A 25 1.94 2.04 6.21
CA GLU A 25 2.16 3.50 6.35
C GLU A 25 1.08 4.30 5.61
N TYR A 26 0.76 3.88 4.39
CA TYR A 26 -0.24 4.54 3.54
C TYR A 26 -1.66 4.44 4.11
N LYS A 27 -2.00 3.30 4.70
CA LYS A 27 -3.30 3.05 5.34
C LYS A 27 -3.55 3.98 6.52
N GLU A 28 -2.52 4.35 7.27
CA GLU A 28 -2.65 5.35 8.33
C GLU A 28 -3.05 6.72 7.77
N VAL A 29 -2.42 7.15 6.67
CA VAL A 29 -2.78 8.40 5.99
C VAL A 29 -4.22 8.35 5.47
N LEU A 30 -4.61 7.23 4.85
CA LEU A 30 -5.97 7.03 4.35
C LEU A 30 -7.02 7.12 5.49
N LEU A 31 -6.70 6.59 6.67
CA LEU A 31 -7.55 6.71 7.85
C LEU A 31 -7.67 8.15 8.35
N GLN A 32 -6.59 8.93 8.31
CA GLN A 32 -6.62 10.34 8.66
C GLN A 32 -7.52 11.14 7.71
N LEU A 33 -7.39 10.93 6.40
CA LEU A 33 -8.25 11.57 5.40
C LEU A 33 -9.72 11.21 5.59
N LYS A 34 -10.02 9.93 5.87
CA LYS A 34 -11.39 9.50 6.20
C LYS A 34 -11.96 10.24 7.42
N ARG A 35 -11.12 10.48 8.45
CA ARG A 35 -11.54 11.25 9.64
C ARG A 35 -11.79 12.71 9.32
N MET A 36 -10.97 13.32 8.45
CA MET A 36 -11.18 14.69 7.97
C MET A 36 -12.51 14.80 7.21
N LEU A 37 -12.78 13.87 6.29
CA LEU A 37 -14.04 13.81 5.54
C LEU A 37 -15.26 13.72 6.46
N LYS A 38 -15.20 12.89 7.51
CA LYS A 38 -16.30 12.75 8.48
C LYS A 38 -16.60 14.03 9.28
N ARG A 39 -15.61 14.91 9.43
CA ARG A 39 -15.70 16.13 10.25
C ARG A 39 -15.99 17.37 9.43
N ALA A 40 -15.88 17.29 8.11
CA ALA A 40 -15.98 18.44 7.27
C ALA A 40 -17.44 18.77 6.93
N GLU A 41 -17.75 20.07 6.82
CA GLU A 41 -19.10 20.55 6.54
C GLU A 41 -19.56 20.19 5.13
N LEU A 42 -20.75 19.57 5.00
CA LEU A 42 -21.31 19.22 3.70
C LEU A 42 -21.40 20.46 2.80
N HIS A 43 -20.92 20.34 1.56
CA HIS A 43 -20.98 21.36 0.48
C HIS A 43 -19.94 22.50 0.52
N ASN A 44 -18.65 22.16 0.57
CA ASN A 44 -17.58 23.06 0.11
C ASN A 44 -16.69 22.36 -0.93
N GLU A 45 -16.06 23.14 -1.81
CA GLU A 45 -15.16 22.63 -2.88
C GLU A 45 -14.00 21.78 -2.32
N TRP A 46 -13.54 22.11 -1.11
CA TRP A 46 -12.47 21.37 -0.42
C TRP A 46 -12.88 19.94 -0.07
N ASN A 47 -14.16 19.69 0.21
CA ASN A 47 -14.68 18.36 0.51
C ASN A 47 -14.83 17.50 -0.72
N GLU A 48 -15.21 18.07 -1.84
CA GLU A 48 -15.21 17.35 -3.12
C GLU A 48 -13.79 16.95 -3.50
N ARG A 49 -12.83 17.88 -3.40
CA ARG A 49 -11.40 17.58 -3.63
C ARG A 49 -10.88 16.53 -2.66
N LEU A 50 -11.17 16.65 -1.36
CA LEU A 50 -10.76 15.70 -0.34
C LEU A 50 -11.37 14.31 -0.57
N SER A 51 -12.63 14.25 -0.99
CA SER A 51 -13.33 13.00 -1.32
C SER A 51 -12.71 12.34 -2.54
N HIS A 52 -12.40 13.13 -3.58
CA HIS A 52 -11.73 12.63 -4.77
C HIS A 52 -10.34 12.08 -4.45
N THR A 53 -9.54 12.82 -3.67
CA THR A 53 -8.23 12.34 -3.20
C THR A 53 -8.38 11.04 -2.40
N TYR A 54 -9.36 10.96 -1.49
CA TYR A 54 -9.59 9.74 -0.72
C TYR A 54 -9.90 8.52 -1.61
N GLU A 55 -10.70 8.68 -2.66
CA GLU A 55 -11.00 7.59 -3.61
C GLU A 55 -9.78 7.19 -4.44
N GLN A 56 -9.01 8.14 -4.97
CA GLN A 56 -7.75 7.85 -5.66
C GLN A 56 -6.77 7.10 -4.76
N MET A 57 -6.73 7.46 -3.48
CA MET A 57 -5.86 6.78 -2.53
C MET A 57 -6.32 5.35 -2.21
N LYS A 58 -7.63 5.08 -2.19
CA LYS A 58 -8.14 3.70 -2.08
C LYS A 58 -7.70 2.84 -3.26
N GLU A 59 -7.76 3.37 -4.48
CA GLU A 59 -7.31 2.66 -5.68
C GLU A 59 -5.80 2.37 -5.63
N TYR A 60 -5.00 3.36 -5.22
CA TYR A 60 -3.56 3.16 -5.05
C TYR A 60 -3.25 2.08 -3.99
N ALA A 61 -3.99 2.04 -2.87
CA ALA A 61 -3.80 1.00 -1.85
C ALA A 61 -4.05 -0.41 -2.41
N LEU A 62 -5.07 -0.59 -3.26
CA LEU A 62 -5.34 -1.85 -3.94
C LEU A 62 -4.23 -2.19 -4.95
N PHE A 63 -3.72 -1.21 -5.68
CA PHE A 63 -2.60 -1.39 -6.58
C PHE A 63 -1.34 -1.86 -5.84
N VAL A 64 -0.98 -1.24 -4.71
CA VAL A 64 0.15 -1.65 -3.88
C VAL A 64 -0.02 -3.08 -3.35
N GLN A 65 -1.23 -3.43 -2.91
CA GLN A 65 -1.55 -4.81 -2.51
C GLN A 65 -1.40 -5.81 -3.66
N SER A 66 -1.73 -5.42 -4.90
CA SER A 66 -1.53 -6.27 -6.07
C SER A 66 -0.04 -6.55 -6.35
N ILE A 67 0.82 -5.56 -6.16
CA ILE A 67 2.28 -5.70 -6.29
C ILE A 67 2.81 -6.66 -5.23
N GLU A 68 2.41 -6.47 -3.97
CA GLU A 68 2.79 -7.36 -2.86
C GLU A 68 2.40 -8.82 -3.19
N THR A 69 1.15 -9.03 -3.61
CA THR A 69 0.63 -10.34 -3.97
C THR A 69 1.41 -10.98 -5.12
N PHE A 70 1.74 -10.19 -6.15
CA PHE A 70 2.54 -10.65 -7.28
C PHE A 70 3.95 -11.08 -6.85
N LEU A 71 4.63 -10.28 -6.03
CA LEU A 71 5.98 -10.58 -5.55
C LEU A 71 5.99 -11.85 -4.68
N ARG A 72 5.05 -11.97 -3.74
CA ARG A 72 4.92 -13.17 -2.88
C ARG A 72 4.61 -14.41 -3.72
N SER A 73 3.72 -14.30 -4.69
CA SER A 73 3.37 -15.41 -5.58
C SER A 73 4.55 -15.86 -6.44
N SER A 74 5.31 -14.89 -6.97
CA SER A 74 6.50 -15.16 -7.77
C SER A 74 7.59 -15.85 -6.94
N ALA A 75 7.84 -15.37 -5.72
CA ALA A 75 8.79 -15.99 -4.79
C ALA A 75 8.42 -17.44 -4.44
N ARG A 76 7.12 -17.76 -4.31
CA ARG A 76 6.64 -19.12 -4.02
C ARG A 76 6.79 -20.07 -5.22
N LYS A 77 6.67 -19.56 -6.44
CA LYS A 77 6.79 -20.34 -7.69
C LYS A 77 8.22 -20.64 -8.09
N MET A 78 9.20 -19.91 -7.56
CA MET A 78 10.65 -20.16 -7.76
C MET A 78 11.22 -21.25 -6.85
N LYS A 79 10.36 -22.05 -6.20
CA LYS A 79 10.78 -23.19 -5.37
C LYS A 79 11.36 -24.31 -6.22
#